data_AF-A0A365ZR87-F1
#
_entry.id   AF-A0A365ZR87-F1
#
_cell.length_a   1.000
_cell.length_b   1.000
_cell.length_c   1.000
_cell.angle_alpha   90.00
_cell.angle_beta   90.00
_cell.angle_gamma   90.00
#
_symmetry.space_group_name_H-M   'P 1'
#
loop_
_entity.id
_entity.type
_entity.pdbx_description
1 polymer ?
#
loop_
_entity_poly.entity_id
_entity_poly.type
_entity_poly.pdbx_seq_one_letter_code
_entity_poly.pdbx_strand_id
1 'polypeptide(L)' 'MTTTDPHLHAWRKSSYSSGNGGSCLETRPESHHGIAVRDSKERDTGPVLVIGHDAWRAFIDMATTS' A
#
# COMPACT_ATOMS: atom_id res chain seq x y z
N MET A 1 -16.69 -13.22 -16.70
CA MET A 1 -15.54 -12.46 -17.24
C MET A 1 -15.05 -11.54 -16.14
N THR A 2 -14.01 -11.93 -15.42
CA THR A 2 -13.34 -11.06 -14.45
C THR A 2 -12.46 -10.12 -15.24
N THR A 3 -12.87 -8.86 -15.38
CA THR A 3 -12.03 -7.83 -15.99
C THR A 3 -10.86 -7.57 -15.05
N THR A 4 -9.71 -8.17 -15.33
CA THR A 4 -8.45 -7.85 -14.67
C THR A 4 -8.06 -6.44 -15.10
N ASP A 5 -8.51 -5.43 -14.37
CA ASP A 5 -7.98 -4.08 -14.50
C ASP A 5 -6.53 -4.09 -13.99
N PRO A 6 -5.52 -3.86 -14.85
CA PRO A 6 -4.11 -3.86 -14.45
C PRO A 6 -3.80 -2.81 -13.38
N HIS A 7 -4.65 -1.79 -13.21
CA HIS A 7 -4.50 -0.78 -12.16
C HIS A 7 -4.88 -1.27 -10.77
N LEU A 8 -5.57 -2.40 -10.64
CA LEU A 8 -5.89 -3.03 -9.34
C LEU A 8 -4.65 -3.65 -8.69
N HIS A 9 -3.64 -4.00 -9.49
CA HIS A 9 -2.38 -4.58 -9.05
C HIS A 9 -1.19 -3.62 -9.21
N ALA A 10 -1.45 -2.33 -9.43
CA ALA A 10 -0.41 -1.33 -9.50
C ALA A 10 -0.07 -0.79 -8.10
N TRP A 11 1.22 -0.46 -7.89
CA TRP A 11 1.64 0.29 -6.70
C TRP A 11 1.00 1.68 -6.70
N ARG A 12 0.37 2.03 -5.58
CA ARG A 12 -0.23 3.35 -5.35
C ARG A 12 0.59 4.12 -4.32
N LYS A 13 0.96 5.34 -4.70
CA LYS A 13 1.64 6.31 -3.84
C LYS A 13 0.61 7.17 -3.09
N SER A 14 0.86 7.47 -1.83
CA SER A 14 -0.01 8.36 -1.04
C SER A 14 0.02 9.79 -1.57
N SER A 15 -1.14 10.46 -1.65
CA SER A 15 -1.29 11.87 -2.04
C SER A 15 -0.68 12.84 -1.03
N TYR A 16 -0.55 12.44 0.24
CA TYR A 16 0.15 13.22 1.28
C TYR A 16 1.68 13.25 1.10
N SER A 17 2.20 12.59 0.06
CA SER A 17 3.64 12.53 -0.24
C SER A 17 4.16 13.70 -1.08
N SER A 18 3.34 14.73 -1.36
CA SER A 18 3.75 15.92 -2.10
C SER A 18 4.01 17.10 -1.16
N GLY A 19 5.23 17.21 -0.65
CA GLY A 19 5.68 18.38 0.12
C GLY A 19 7.06 18.18 0.76
N ASN A 20 8.04 18.95 0.31
CA ASN A 20 9.32 19.29 0.96
C ASN A 20 10.24 18.20 1.60
N GLY A 21 10.01 16.88 1.45
CA GLY A 21 10.87 15.93 2.19
C GLY A 21 10.79 14.43 1.91
N GLY A 22 10.17 14.00 0.82
CA GLY A 22 10.41 12.67 0.24
C GLY A 22 9.39 11.58 0.58
N SER A 23 9.10 10.78 -0.44
CA SER A 23 8.21 9.61 -0.45
C SER A 23 8.49 8.65 0.70
N CYS A 24 7.46 8.15 1.40
CA CYS A 24 7.69 7.18 2.48
C CYS A 24 7.04 5.81 2.26
N LEU A 25 5.88 5.67 1.63
CA LEU A 25 5.28 4.34 1.43
C LEU A 25 4.48 4.22 0.13
N GLU A 26 4.49 3.02 -0.46
CA GLU A 26 3.54 2.61 -1.49
C GLU A 26 2.76 1.39 -1.03
N THR A 27 1.53 1.28 -1.52
CA THR A 27 0.68 0.12 -1.27
C THR A 27 0.26 -0.54 -2.57
N ARG A 28 0.10 -1.86 -2.56
CA ARG A 28 -0.46 -2.63 -3.67
C ARG A 28 -1.43 -3.69 -3.11
N PRO A 29 -2.67 -3.76 -3.59
CA PRO A 29 -3.57 -4.86 -3.27
C PRO A 29 -3.04 -6.21 -3.77
N GLU A 30 -3.00 -7.21 -2.89
CA GLU A 30 -2.71 -8.61 -3.18
C GLU A 30 -3.99 -9.41 -2.95
N SER A 31 -4.66 -9.83 -4.02
CA SER A 31 -6.04 -10.36 -4.00
C SER A 31 -6.30 -11.49 -2.99
N HIS A 32 -5.28 -12.28 -2.66
CA HIS A 32 -5.39 -13.41 -1.73
C HIS A 32 -4.59 -13.25 -0.44
N HIS A 33 -3.72 -12.24 -0.35
CA HIS A 33 -2.73 -12.16 0.72
C HIS A 33 -2.84 -10.88 1.56
N GLY A 34 -3.58 -9.87 1.11
CA GLY A 34 -3.76 -8.61 1.84
C GLY A 34 -3.26 -7.41 1.07
N ILE A 35 -2.53 -6.54 1.75
CA ILE A 35 -1.96 -5.31 1.19
C ILE A 35 -0.44 -5.37 1.31
N ALA A 36 0.24 -5.33 0.17
CA ALA A 36 1.69 -5.16 0.12
C ALA A 36 2.03 -3.70 0.40
N VAL A 37 3.01 -3.46 1.26
CA VAL A 37 3.50 -2.15 1.68
C VAL A 37 5.01 -2.14 1.51
N ARG A 38 5.55 -1.08 0.90
CA ARG A 38 7.00 -0.89 0.76
C ARG A 38 7.41 0.57 0.90
N ASP A 39 8.69 0.78 1.19
CA ASP A 39 9.30 2.10 1.10
C ASP A 39 9.45 2.51 -0.37
N SER A 40 9.03 3.75 -0.68
CA SER A 40 9.14 4.32 -2.02
C SER A 40 10.57 4.62 -2.49
N LYS A 41 11.53 4.69 -1.56
CA LYS A 41 12.95 4.99 -1.80
C LYS A 41 13.76 3.72 -2.05
N GLU A 42 13.37 2.62 -1.40
CA GLU A 42 14.04 1.31 -1.50
C GLU A 42 13.23 0.35 -2.40
N ARG A 43 12.79 0.79 -3.59
CA ARG A 43 11.87 0.02 -4.43
C ARG A 43 12.44 -1.31 -4.94
N ASP A 44 13.75 -1.36 -5.16
CA ASP A 44 14.45 -2.48 -5.79
C ASP A 44 15.20 -3.35 -4.76
N THR A 45 15.51 -2.78 -3.60
CA THR A 45 16.40 -3.34 -2.58
C THR A 45 15.72 -3.56 -1.24
N GLY A 46 14.60 -2.87 -0.99
CA GLY A 46 13.90 -2.87 0.28
C GLY A 46 12.90 -4.01 0.43
N PRO A 47 12.57 -4.38 1.67
CA PRO A 47 11.58 -5.40 1.94
C PRO A 47 10.17 -4.94 1.56
N VAL A 48 9.34 -5.90 1.14
CA VAL A 48 7.89 -5.73 0.98
C VAL A 48 7.19 -6.44 2.13
N LEU A 49 6.45 -5.68 2.93
CA LEU A 49 5.60 -6.25 3.98
C LEU A 49 4.22 -6.55 3.39
N VAL A 50 3.68 -7.75 3.65
CA VAL A 50 2.30 -8.09 3.30
C VAL A 50 1.47 -8.14 4.58
N ILE A 51 0.49 -7.23 4.67
CA ILE A 51 -0.42 -7.12 5.81
C ILE A 51 -1.76 -7.75 5.42
N GLY A 52 -2.21 -8.76 6.16
CA GLY A 52 -3.50 -9.42 5.91
C GLY A 52 -4.68 -8.44 5.96
N HIS A 53 -5.74 -8.73 5.20
CA HIS A 53 -6.88 -7.82 5.03
C HIS A 53 -7.51 -7.36 6.35
N ASP A 54 -7.68 -8.26 7.32
CA ASP A 54 -8.31 -7.92 8.60
C ASP A 54 -7.41 -7.01 9.45
N ALA A 55 -6.10 -7.28 9.47
CA ALA A 55 -5.13 -6.42 10.15
C ALA A 55 -5.04 -5.03 9.49
N TRP A 56 -5.10 -4.96 8.16
CA TRP A 56 -5.13 -3.70 7.43
C TRP A 56 -6.39 -2.88 7.73
N ARG A 57 -7.58 -3.52 7.78
CA ARG A 57 -8.83 -2.85 8.17
C ARG A 57 -8.74 -2.27 9.58
N ALA A 58 -8.33 -3.09 10.56
CA ALA A 58 -8.18 -2.64 11.94
C ALA A 58 -7.19 -1.46 12.08
N PHE A 59 -6.10 -1.47 11.29
CA PHE A 59 -5.17 -0.36 11.24
C PHE A 59 -5.82 0.94 10.74
N ILE A 60 -6.61 0.88 9.66
CA ILE A 60 -7.29 2.06 9.11
C ILE A 60 -8.38 2.57 10.06
N ASP A 61 -9.15 1.69 10.69
CA ASP A 61 -10.18 2.08 11.66
C ASP A 61 -9.56 2.83 12.84
N MET A 62 -8.42 2.33 13.35
CA MET A 62 -7.64 3.02 14.39
C MET A 62 -7.12 4.39 13.91
N ALA A 63 -6.58 4.47 12.69
CA ALA A 63 -5.98 5.69 12.16
C ALA A 63 -6.99 6.80 11.82
N THR A 64 -8.27 6.45 11.63
CA THR A 64 -9.33 7.39 11.23
C THR A 64 -10.21 7.86 12.38
N THR A 65 -10.03 7.32 13.58
CA THR A 65 -10.79 7.69 14.79
C THR A 65 -10.12 8.82 15.59
N SER A 66 -9.24 9.62 14.98
CA SER A 66 -8.54 10.78 15.61
C SER A 66 -9.21 12.12 15.32
#